data_AF-A0A954RGU3-F1
#
_entry.id   AF-A0A954RGU3-F1
#
_cell.length_a   1.000
_cell.length_b   1.000
_cell.length_c   1.000
_cell.angle_alpha   90.00
_cell.angle_beta   90.00
_cell.angle_gamma   90.00
#
_symmetry.space_group_name_H-M   'P 1'
#
loop_
_entity.id
_entity.type
_entity.pdbx_description
1 polymer ?
#
loop_
_entity_poly.entity_id
_entity_poly.type
_entity_poly.pdbx_seq_one_letter_code
_entity_poly.pdbx_strand_id
1 'polypeptide(L)'
;MKAAREKGAKFFTVEEANRMLPLVRAIVMDLVQLSGDVSDRRHRLNHLLSGRELESRDVYSDELADAERGLRRDTLRLREYIEELRQLGVEARGDEGQVDFPATMDG
;
A
#
# COMPACT_ATOMS: atom_id res chain seq x y z
N MET A 1 35.13 3.51 -9.98
CA MET A 1 34.44 4.43 -9.04
C MET A 1 32.97 4.42 -9.41
N LYS A 2 31.98 4.23 -8.54
CA LYS A 2 31.93 4.13 -7.08
C LYS A 2 30.58 3.42 -6.87
N ALA A 3 30.60 2.16 -6.41
CA ALA A 3 29.38 1.52 -5.95
C ALA A 3 28.92 2.33 -4.73
N ALA A 4 27.94 3.20 -4.95
CA ALA A 4 27.19 3.79 -3.86
C ALA A 4 26.54 2.61 -3.16
N ARG A 5 27.08 2.29 -1.98
CA ARG A 5 26.48 1.37 -1.01
C ARG A 5 25.06 1.87 -0.74
N GLU A 6 24.09 1.38 -1.50
CA GLU A 6 22.69 1.48 -1.15
C GLU A 6 22.51 0.71 0.15
N LYS A 7 21.97 1.38 1.16
CA LYS A 7 21.88 0.90 2.53
C LYS A 7 21.11 -0.42 2.56
N GLY A 8 21.82 -1.54 2.68
CA GLY A 8 21.32 -2.79 3.24
C GLY A 8 20.14 -3.45 2.52
N ALA A 9 20.17 -3.53 1.19
CA ALA A 9 19.28 -4.46 0.49
C ALA A 9 19.57 -5.88 1.02
N LYS A 10 18.58 -6.49 1.70
CA LYS A 10 18.65 -7.92 2.04
C LYS A 10 18.49 -8.68 0.72
N PHE A 11 19.54 -9.39 0.32
CA PHE A 11 19.47 -10.28 -0.83
C PHE A 11 18.98 -11.65 -0.37
N PHE A 12 18.10 -12.25 -1.17
CA PHE A 12 17.51 -13.55 -0.91
C PHE A 12 18.13 -14.62 -1.81
N THR A 13 18.44 -15.77 -1.22
CA THR A 13 18.51 -17.03 -1.94
C THR A 13 17.10 -17.53 -2.30
N VAL A 14 16.99 -18.46 -3.25
CA VAL A 14 15.70 -19.06 -3.63
C VAL A 14 15.03 -19.74 -2.42
N GLU A 15 15.82 -20.42 -1.60
CA GLU A 15 15.36 -21.10 -0.39
C GLU A 15 14.86 -20.10 0.67
N GLU A 16 15.56 -18.98 0.85
CA GLU A 16 15.12 -17.91 1.76
C GLU A 16 13.83 -17.23 1.30
N ALA A 17 13.73 -16.90 0.00
CA ALA A 17 12.52 -16.34 -0.58
C ALA A 17 11.33 -17.29 -0.36
N ASN A 18 11.50 -18.58 -0.69
CA ASN A 18 10.45 -19.60 -0.51
C ASN A 18 9.98 -19.73 0.94
N ARG A 19 10.88 -19.61 1.93
CA ARG A 19 10.50 -19.61 3.35
C ARG A 19 9.68 -18.39 3.77
N MET A 20 9.89 -17.25 3.10
CA MET A 20 9.18 -16.00 3.40
C MET A 20 7.86 -15.84 2.63
N LEU A 21 7.67 -16.57 1.53
CA LEU A 21 6.45 -16.50 0.71
C LEU A 21 5.15 -16.57 1.52
N PRO A 22 4.98 -17.43 2.54
CA PRO A 22 3.72 -17.48 3.29
C PRO A 22 3.40 -16.19 4.03
N LEU A 23 4.38 -15.59 4.69
CA LEU A 23 4.22 -14.32 5.43
C LEU A 23 4.00 -13.15 4.47
N VAL A 24 4.85 -13.05 3.43
CA VAL A 24 4.76 -11.99 2.44
C VAL A 24 3.43 -12.03 1.70
N ARG A 25 2.94 -13.24 1.36
CA ARG A 25 1.63 -13.42 0.72
C ARG A 25 0.50 -12.89 1.60
N ALA A 26 0.51 -13.15 2.91
CA ALA A 26 -0.53 -12.66 3.81
C ALA A 26 -0.56 -11.11 3.83
N ILE A 27 0.61 -10.48 3.99
CA ILE A 27 0.75 -9.02 4.00
C ILE A 27 0.30 -8.40 2.68
N VAL A 28 0.70 -9.00 1.55
CA VAL A 28 0.32 -8.52 0.21
C VAL A 28 -1.18 -8.66 -0.03
N MET A 29 -1.81 -9.76 0.40
CA MET A 29 -3.25 -9.93 0.27
C MET A 29 -4.01 -8.85 1.05
N ASP A 30 -3.60 -8.56 2.28
CA ASP A 30 -4.20 -7.50 3.09
C ASP A 30 -3.98 -6.11 2.48
N LEU A 31 -2.79 -5.86 1.91
CA LEU A 31 -2.47 -4.62 1.21
C LEU A 31 -3.36 -4.41 -0.02
N VAL A 32 -3.49 -5.42 -0.89
CA VAL A 32 -4.28 -5.33 -2.12
C VAL A 32 -5.76 -5.11 -1.80
N GLN A 33 -6.29 -5.86 -0.83
CA GLN A 33 -7.68 -5.71 -0.39
C GLN A 33 -7.94 -4.28 0.11
N LEU A 34 -7.07 -3.77 0.98
CA LEU A 34 -7.19 -2.41 1.50
C LEU A 34 -7.02 -1.35 0.41
N SER A 35 -6.16 -1.59 -0.58
CA SER A 35 -5.94 -0.66 -1.69
C SER A 35 -7.19 -0.53 -2.57
N GLY A 36 -7.86 -1.65 -2.85
CA GLY A 36 -9.16 -1.67 -3.51
C GLY A 36 -10.21 -0.88 -2.73
N ASP A 37 -10.33 -1.16 -1.43
CA ASP A 37 -11.29 -0.47 -0.57
C ASP A 37 -11.07 1.06 -0.52
N VAL A 38 -9.80 1.51 -0.43
CA VAL A 38 -9.42 2.92 -0.44
C VAL A 38 -9.77 3.57 -1.79
N SER A 39 -9.46 2.89 -2.90
CA SER A 39 -9.74 3.39 -4.24
C SER A 39 -11.23 3.56 -4.47
N ASP A 40 -12.04 2.57 -4.09
CA ASP A 40 -13.50 2.61 -4.17
C ASP A 40 -14.11 3.71 -3.30
N ARG A 41 -13.65 3.82 -2.05
CA ARG A 41 -14.11 4.88 -1.12
C ARG A 41 -13.78 6.27 -1.66
N ARG A 42 -12.57 6.46 -2.20
CA ARG A 42 -12.15 7.73 -2.81
C ARG A 42 -12.98 8.06 -4.04
N HIS A 43 -13.26 7.07 -4.89
CA HIS A 43 -14.09 7.27 -6.07
C HIS A 43 -15.52 7.69 -5.69
N ARG A 44 -16.15 6.99 -4.73
CA ARG A 44 -17.49 7.35 -4.21
C ARG A 44 -17.51 8.75 -3.61
N LEU A 45 -16.50 9.10 -2.82
CA LEU A 45 -16.38 10.42 -2.20
C LEU A 45 -16.27 11.54 -3.25
N ASN A 46 -15.41 11.35 -4.25
CA ASN A 46 -15.25 12.31 -5.34
C ASN A 46 -16.55 12.48 -6.13
N HIS A 47 -17.27 11.39 -6.43
CA HIS A 47 -18.56 11.46 -7.11
C HIS A 47 -19.60 12.24 -6.30
N LEU A 48 -19.66 12.01 -4.98
CA LEU A 48 -20.55 12.76 -4.08
C LEU A 48 -20.19 14.26 -4.04
N LEU A 49 -18.91 14.61 -4.02
CA LEU A 49 -18.46 16.00 -3.99
C LEU A 49 -18.76 16.73 -5.31
N SER A 50 -18.49 16.10 -6.45
CA SER A 50 -18.73 16.68 -7.78
C SER A 50 -20.22 16.94 -8.07
N GLY A 51 -21.13 16.15 -7.47
CA GLY A 51 -22.57 16.35 -7.60
C GLY A 51 -23.19 17.36 -6.62
N ARG A 52 -22.46 17.76 -5.58
CA ARG A 52 -22.99 18.54 -4.43
C ARG A 52 -22.67 20.03 -4.45
N GLU A 53 -21.93 20.52 -5.44
CA GLU A 53 -21.50 21.94 -5.50
C GLU A 53 -22.67 22.94 -5.57
N LEU A 54 -23.92 22.48 -5.79
CA LEU A 54 -25.08 23.33 -6.06
C LEU A 54 -26.13 23.46 -4.94
N GLU A 55 -26.29 22.53 -3.98
CA GLU A 55 -27.54 22.52 -3.16
C GLU A 55 -27.44 22.40 -1.62
N SER A 56 -26.40 21.83 -0.99
CA SER A 56 -26.54 21.45 0.44
C SER A 56 -25.22 21.27 1.22
N ARG A 57 -24.28 22.22 1.12
CA ARG A 57 -22.93 22.09 1.72
C ARG A 57 -22.91 21.86 3.24
N ASP A 58 -23.95 22.26 3.98
CA ASP A 58 -23.94 22.24 5.46
C ASP A 58 -24.52 20.96 6.11
N VAL A 59 -25.50 20.29 5.49
CA VAL A 59 -26.29 19.23 6.17
C VAL A 59 -25.51 17.92 6.39
N TYR A 60 -24.43 17.70 5.64
CA TYR A 60 -23.64 16.45 5.66
C TYR A 60 -22.15 16.69 5.93
N SER A 61 -21.79 17.83 6.50
CA SER A 61 -20.39 18.22 6.75
C SER A 61 -19.68 17.26 7.71
N ASP A 62 -20.36 16.81 8.76
CA ASP A 62 -19.81 15.86 9.73
C ASP A 62 -19.59 14.46 9.12
N GLU A 63 -20.58 13.92 8.43
CA GLU A 63 -20.46 12.61 7.75
C GLU A 63 -19.35 12.61 6.69
N LEU A 64 -19.20 13.74 5.96
CA LEU A 64 -18.14 13.93 4.99
C LEU A 64 -16.76 13.96 5.68
N ALA A 65 -16.66 14.72 6.77
CA ALA A 65 -15.43 14.79 7.56
C ALA A 65 -15.06 13.42 8.16
N ASP A 66 -16.03 12.60 8.54
CA ASP A 66 -15.84 11.24 9.05
C ASP A 66 -15.31 10.32 7.95
N ALA A 67 -15.93 10.36 6.77
CA ALA A 67 -15.50 9.59 5.61
C ALA A 67 -14.05 9.93 5.19
N GLU A 68 -13.70 11.22 5.19
CA GLU A 68 -12.33 11.66 4.92
C GLU A 68 -11.32 11.19 5.98
N ARG A 69 -11.69 11.23 7.27
CA ARG A 69 -10.83 10.71 8.35
C ARG A 69 -10.60 9.21 8.19
N GLY A 70 -11.65 8.45 7.84
CA GLY A 70 -11.53 7.03 7.53
C GLY A 70 -10.55 6.78 6.38
N LEU A 71 -10.70 7.50 5.26
CA LEU A 71 -9.82 7.37 4.11
C LEU A 71 -8.35 7.69 4.44
N ARG A 72 -8.10 8.72 5.24
CA ARG A 72 -6.76 9.06 5.73
C ARG A 72 -6.15 7.94 6.57
N ARG A 73 -6.93 7.32 7.46
CA ARG A 73 -6.48 6.19 8.29
C ARG A 73 -6.14 4.98 7.42
N ASP A 74 -6.99 4.65 6.47
CA ASP A 74 -6.79 3.49 5.59
C ASP A 74 -5.55 3.72 4.69
N THR A 75 -5.31 4.96 4.25
CA THR A 75 -4.09 5.34 3.51
C THR A 75 -2.83 5.21 4.37
N LEU A 76 -2.90 5.55 5.66
CA LEU A 76 -1.78 5.34 6.58
C LEU A 76 -1.50 3.85 6.74
N ARG A 77 -2.55 3.03 6.89
CA ARG A 77 -2.41 1.57 7.02
C ARG A 77 -1.79 0.92 5.78
N LEU A 78 -2.11 1.39 4.58
CA LEU A 78 -1.43 0.97 3.35
C LEU A 78 0.08 1.23 3.40
N ARG A 79 0.49 2.40 3.90
CA ARG A 79 1.91 2.73 4.05
C ARG A 79 2.60 1.83 5.07
N GLU A 80 1.91 1.45 6.14
CA GLU A 80 2.45 0.51 7.13
C GLU A 80 2.75 -0.86 6.52
N TYR A 81 1.86 -1.40 5.66
CA TYR A 81 2.12 -2.67 4.97
C TYR A 81 3.31 -2.57 4.00
N ILE A 82 3.43 -1.47 3.25
CA ILE A 82 4.58 -1.24 2.36
C ILE A 82 5.88 -1.18 3.16
N GLU A 83 5.86 -0.48 4.30
CA GLU A 83 7.02 -0.40 5.19
C GLU A 83 7.37 -1.74 5.85
N GLU A 84 6.38 -2.55 6.19
CA GLU A 84 6.59 -3.90 6.70
C GLU A 84 7.27 -4.80 5.66
N LEU A 85 6.79 -4.79 4.41
CA LEU A 85 7.44 -5.48 3.30
C LEU A 85 8.89 -5.01 3.13
N ARG A 86 9.12 -3.69 3.17
CA ARG A 86 10.46 -3.10 3.06
C ARG A 86 11.38 -3.54 4.20
N GLN A 87 10.89 -3.63 5.44
CA GLN A 87 11.65 -4.13 6.59
C GLN A 87 12.00 -5.62 6.47
N LEU A 88 11.11 -6.39 5.84
CA LEU A 88 11.37 -7.78 5.47
C LEU A 88 12.44 -7.88 4.36
N GLY A 89 12.66 -6.82 3.59
CA GLY A 89 13.58 -6.78 2.44
C GLY A 89 12.89 -6.98 1.11
N VAL A 90 11.55 -7.04 1.11
CA VAL A 90 10.71 -7.22 -0.07
C VAL A 90 10.21 -5.87 -0.54
N GLU A 91 10.27 -5.62 -1.85
CA GLU A 91 9.83 -4.35 -2.43
C GLU A 91 8.46 -4.52 -3.08
N ALA A 92 7.48 -3.70 -2.69
CA ALA A 92 6.17 -3.67 -3.33
C ALA A 92 6.22 -2.87 -4.63
N ARG A 93 5.71 -3.45 -5.72
CA ARG A 93 5.55 -2.81 -7.02
C ARG A 93 4.07 -2.52 -7.26
N GLY A 94 3.71 -1.25 -7.05
CA GLY A 94 2.34 -0.78 -7.25
C GLY A 94 1.36 -1.30 -6.21
N ASP A 95 0.08 -1.27 -6.58
CA ASP A 95 -1.09 -1.59 -5.75
C ASP A 95 -1.76 -2.92 -6.12
N GLU A 96 -1.31 -3.57 -7.20
CA GLU A 96 -1.81 -4.88 -7.68
C GLU A 96 -1.19 -6.09 -6.95
N GLY A 97 -0.38 -5.84 -5.91
CA GLY A 97 0.24 -6.89 -5.11
C GLY A 97 1.47 -7.55 -5.73
N GLN A 98 2.06 -6.93 -6.75
CA GLN A 98 3.36 -7.35 -7.25
C GLN A 98 4.44 -7.03 -6.19
N VAL A 99 5.31 -8.00 -5.91
CA VAL A 99 6.43 -7.82 -4.99
C VAL A 99 7.71 -8.40 -5.58
N ASP A 100 8.83 -7.74 -5.30
CA ASP A 100 10.17 -8.19 -5.69
C ASP A 100 10.96 -8.66 -4.47
N PHE A 101 11.67 -9.78 -4.64
CA PHE A 101 12.68 -10.26 -3.71
C PHE A 101 14.05 -9.96 -4.34
N PRO A 102 14.79 -8.95 -3.86
CA PRO A 102 16.13 -8.67 -4.35
C PRO A 102 17.02 -9.91 -4.18
N ALA A 103 17.73 -10.34 -5.24
CA ALA A 103 18.65 -11.47 -5.19
C ALA A 103 19.99 -11.09 -5.83
N THR A 104 21.09 -11.61 -5.29
CA THR A 104 22.39 -11.58 -5.98
C THR A 104 22.49 -12.87 -6.80
N MET A 105 22.57 -12.74 -8.13
CA MET A 105 23.02 -13.86 -8.95
C MET A 105 24.55 -13.88 -8.90
N ASP A 106 25.13 -14.82 -8.13
CA ASP A 106 26.53 -15.19 -8.35
C ASP A 106 26.58 -15.91 -9.70
N GLY A 107 27.15 -15.24 -10.70
CA GLY A 107 27.40 -15.78 -12.04
C GLY A 107 28.72 -16.52 -12.15
#